data_AF-A0A380JAV0-F1
#
_entry.id   AF-A0A380JAV0-F1
#
_cell.length_a   1.000
_cell.length_b   1.000
_cell.length_c   1.000
_cell.angle_alpha   90.00
_cell.angle_beta   90.00
_cell.angle_gamma   90.00
#
_symmetry.space_group_name_H-M   'P 1'
#
loop_
_entity.id
_entity.type
_entity.pdbx_description
1 polymer ?
#
loop_
_entity_poly.entity_id
_entity_poly.type
_entity_poly.pdbx_seq_one_letter_code
_entity_poly.pdbx_strand_id
1 'polypeptide(L)'
;MLVQLLFIFILFMPALGLIFIGLALAPSHRKLLWLSWLGALVFGLSFYCLHLKIEFLFYSFFVLGPLIFGLGLPLDLSRAKRTQAGLSGLGILIIFGLTLLALARMLNRV
;
A
#
# COMPACT_ATOMS: atom_id res chain seq x y z
N MET A 1 1.87 -21.41 10.87
CA MET A 1 0.95 -20.27 11.11
C MET A 1 1.67 -18.94 11.27
N LEU A 2 2.68 -18.83 12.16
CA LEU A 2 3.42 -17.56 12.38
C LEU A 2 4.06 -16.96 11.11
N VAL A 3 4.72 -17.78 10.30
CA VAL A 3 5.40 -17.34 9.06
C VAL A 3 4.40 -16.77 8.04
N GLN A 4 3.23 -17.40 7.91
CA GLN A 4 2.18 -16.94 6.99
C GLN A 4 1.60 -15.59 7.45
N LEU A 5 1.37 -15.43 8.76
CA LEU A 5 0.91 -14.17 9.33
C LEU A 5 1.93 -13.04 9.13
N LEU A 6 3.22 -13.34 9.32
CA LEU A 6 4.29 -12.38 9.08
C LEU A 6 4.33 -11.97 7.60
N PHE A 7 4.21 -12.92 6.68
CA PHE A 7 4.19 -12.66 5.25
C PHE A 7 2.99 -11.80 4.84
N ILE A 8 1.80 -12.10 5.33
CA ILE A 8 0.60 -11.29 5.11
C ILE A 8 0.80 -9.88 5.66
N PHE A 9 1.36 -9.75 6.87
CA PHE A 9 1.64 -8.45 7.48
C PHE A 9 2.60 -7.61 6.64
N ILE A 10 3.68 -8.24 6.13
CA ILE A 10 4.69 -7.61 5.27
C ILE A 10 4.08 -7.09 3.96
N LEU A 11 3.06 -7.77 3.42
CA LEU A 11 2.38 -7.32 2.22
C LEU A 11 1.29 -6.26 2.50
N PHE A 12 0.55 -6.42 3.59
CA PHE A 12 -0.64 -5.60 3.82
C PHE A 12 -0.31 -4.21 4.36
N MET A 13 0.67 -4.09 5.28
CA MET A 13 1.08 -2.82 5.87
C MET A 13 1.55 -1.77 4.85
N PRO A 14 2.47 -2.06 3.92
CA PRO A 14 2.90 -1.09 2.92
C PRO A 14 1.79 -0.74 1.94
N ALA A 15 0.99 -1.72 1.51
CA ALA A 15 -0.18 -1.47 0.66
C ALA A 15 -1.18 -0.53 1.35
N LEU A 16 -1.45 -0.72 2.64
CA LEU A 16 -2.31 0.15 3.44
C LEU A 16 -1.75 1.58 3.52
N GLY A 17 -0.45 1.72 3.80
CA GLY A 17 0.22 3.03 3.82
C GLY A 17 0.05 3.79 2.49
N LEU A 18 0.19 3.07 1.38
CA LEU A 18 0.03 3.62 0.03
C LEU A 18 -1.42 3.98 -0.31
N ILE A 19 -2.41 3.20 0.15
CA ILE A 19 -3.85 3.57 0.01
C ILE A 19 -4.14 4.89 0.70
N PHE A 20 -3.62 5.09 1.91
CA PHE A 20 -3.80 6.31 2.69
C PHE A 20 -3.14 7.53 2.03
N ILE A 21 -1.97 7.33 1.41
CA ILE A 21 -1.32 8.36 0.59
C ILE A 21 -2.15 8.66 -0.66
N GLY A 22 -2.66 7.64 -1.35
CA GLY A 22 -3.56 7.81 -2.49
C GLY A 22 -4.82 8.61 -2.12
N LEU A 23 -5.41 8.31 -0.97
CA LEU A 23 -6.56 9.02 -0.42
C LEU A 23 -6.26 10.50 -0.15
N ALA A 24 -5.06 10.80 0.35
CA ALA A 24 -4.61 12.17 0.58
C ALA A 24 -4.48 12.95 -0.73
N LEU A 25 -4.09 12.28 -1.81
CA LEU A 25 -3.91 12.86 -3.14
C LEU A 25 -5.22 12.92 -3.95
N ALA A 26 -6.27 12.20 -3.56
CA ALA A 26 -7.53 12.10 -4.29
C ALA A 26 -8.19 13.48 -4.51
N PRO A 27 -8.58 13.85 -5.73
CA PRO A 27 -9.22 15.14 -5.99
C PRO A 27 -10.58 15.23 -5.28
N SER A 28 -10.82 16.34 -4.57
CA SER A 28 -11.97 16.54 -3.67
C SER A 28 -13.35 16.47 -4.35
N HIS A 29 -13.42 16.50 -5.68
CA HIS A 29 -14.68 16.73 -6.41
C HIS A 29 -15.00 15.63 -7.44
N ARG A 30 -14.16 14.58 -7.55
CA ARG A 30 -14.33 13.54 -8.57
C ARG A 30 -14.43 12.17 -7.93
N LYS A 31 -15.60 11.53 -8.07
CA LYS A 31 -15.78 10.10 -7.79
C LYS A 31 -15.12 9.30 -8.91
N LEU A 32 -13.90 8.84 -8.69
CA LEU A 32 -13.13 8.03 -9.63
C LEU A 32 -13.20 6.55 -9.24
N LEU A 33 -14.40 6.02 -9.00
CA LEU A 33 -14.62 4.62 -8.60
C LEU A 33 -13.95 3.62 -9.56
N TRP A 34 -13.94 3.92 -10.86
CA TRP A 34 -13.25 3.11 -11.87
C TRP A 34 -11.74 3.03 -11.62
N LEU A 35 -11.14 4.09 -11.06
CA LEU A 35 -9.72 4.12 -10.70
C LEU A 35 -9.45 3.21 -9.49
N SER A 36 -10.37 3.12 -8.52
CA SER A 36 -10.24 2.14 -7.45
C SER A 36 -10.26 0.71 -7.98
N TRP A 37 -11.19 0.39 -8.89
CA TRP A 37 -11.24 -0.93 -9.52
C TRP A 37 -9.96 -1.25 -10.31
N LEU A 38 -9.43 -0.26 -11.05
CA LEU A 38 -8.15 -0.41 -11.73
C LEU A 38 -7.01 -0.66 -10.74
N GLY A 39 -6.94 0.10 -9.65
CA GLY A 39 -5.93 -0.07 -8.60
C GLY A 39 -5.98 -1.46 -7.96
N ALA A 40 -7.19 -1.98 -7.69
CA ALA A 40 -7.38 -3.33 -7.18
C ALA A 40 -6.91 -4.40 -8.18
N LEU A 41 -7.23 -4.22 -9.47
CA LEU A 41 -6.78 -5.13 -10.54
C LEU A 41 -5.25 -5.11 -10.66
N VAL A 42 -4.64 -3.93 -10.70
CA VAL A 42 -3.17 -3.78 -10.74
C VAL A 42 -2.52 -4.42 -9.53
N PHE A 43 -3.07 -4.23 -8.33
CA PHE A 43 -2.57 -4.88 -7.13
C PHE A 43 -2.69 -6.41 -7.20
N GLY A 44 -3.82 -6.94 -7.68
CA GLY A 44 -3.98 -8.37 -7.92
C GLY A 44 -2.98 -8.91 -8.94
N LEU A 45 -2.75 -8.17 -10.02
CA LEU A 45 -1.79 -8.52 -11.07
C LEU A 45 -0.35 -8.57 -10.56
N SER A 46 -0.01 -7.78 -9.52
CA SER A 46 1.30 -7.89 -8.88
C SER A 46 1.59 -9.32 -8.40
N PHE A 47 0.62 -10.00 -7.80
CA PHE A 47 0.80 -11.38 -7.33
C PHE A 47 0.90 -12.39 -8.47
N TYR A 48 0.24 -12.11 -9.60
CA TYR A 48 0.44 -12.90 -10.82
C TYR A 48 1.87 -12.70 -11.37
N CYS A 49 2.39 -11.48 -11.38
CA CYS A 49 3.79 -11.21 -11.74
C CYS A 49 4.77 -11.89 -10.77
N LEU A 50 4.47 -11.90 -9.47
CA LEU A 50 5.25 -12.62 -8.47
C LEU A 50 5.27 -14.14 -8.75
N HIS A 51 4.12 -14.72 -9.11
CA HIS A 51 4.02 -16.11 -9.51
C HIS A 51 4.86 -16.43 -10.76
N LEU A 52 4.86 -15.53 -11.75
CA LEU A 52 5.69 -15.61 -12.95
C LEU A 52 7.16 -15.22 -12.71
N LYS A 53 7.54 -14.87 -11.48
CA LYS A 53 8.89 -14.42 -11.09
C LYS A 53 9.38 -13.17 -11.85
N ILE A 54 8.45 -12.29 -12.23
CA ILE A 54 8.76 -11.01 -12.88
C ILE A 54 8.81 -9.92 -11.80
N GLU A 55 9.96 -9.81 -11.15
CA GLU A 55 10.16 -8.97 -9.95
C GLU A 55 9.87 -7.49 -10.20
N PHE A 56 10.37 -6.94 -11.31
CA PHE A 56 10.19 -5.51 -11.63
C PHE A 56 8.71 -5.12 -11.73
N LEU A 57 7.89 -5.95 -12.39
CA LEU A 57 6.45 -5.71 -12.51
C LEU A 57 5.72 -5.96 -11.19
N PHE A 58 6.15 -6.96 -10.41
CA PHE A 58 5.62 -7.17 -9.07
C PHE A 58 5.78 -5.90 -8.22
N TYR A 59 7.00 -5.37 -8.07
CA TYR A 59 7.22 -4.18 -7.24
C TYR A 59 6.48 -2.96 -7.78
N SER A 60 6.48 -2.76 -9.10
CA SER A 60 5.80 -1.62 -9.71
C SER A 60 4.29 -1.67 -9.47
N PHE A 61 3.64 -2.81 -9.72
CA PHE A 61 2.21 -2.97 -9.52
C PHE A 61 1.81 -3.03 -8.04
N PHE A 62 2.66 -3.60 -7.19
CA PHE A 62 2.45 -3.64 -5.75
C PHE A 62 2.47 -2.24 -5.14
N VAL A 63 3.24 -1.30 -5.70
CA VAL A 63 3.25 0.10 -5.27
C VAL A 63 2.12 0.91 -5.92
N LEU A 64 1.98 0.80 -7.24
CA LEU A 64 1.01 1.61 -7.99
C LEU A 64 -0.43 1.19 -7.70
N GLY A 65 -0.72 -0.10 -7.59
CA GLY A 65 -2.08 -0.62 -7.38
C GLY A 65 -2.75 -0.01 -6.15
N PRO A 66 -2.18 -0.13 -4.93
CA PRO A 66 -2.75 0.44 -3.71
C PRO A 66 -2.86 1.97 -3.75
N LEU A 67 -1.90 2.65 -4.38
CA LEU A 67 -1.91 4.11 -4.50
C LEU A 67 -3.06 4.58 -5.43
N ILE A 68 -3.19 3.95 -6.59
CA ILE A 68 -4.30 4.15 -7.54
C ILE A 68 -5.64 3.77 -6.88
N PHE A 69 -5.65 2.70 -6.09
CA PHE A 69 -6.83 2.28 -5.34
C PHE A 69 -7.32 3.39 -4.41
N GLY A 70 -6.41 3.93 -3.59
CA GLY A 70 -6.69 5.04 -2.68
C GLY A 70 -7.14 6.32 -3.37
N LEU A 71 -6.54 6.64 -4.53
CA LEU A 71 -6.93 7.80 -5.35
C LEU A 71 -8.37 7.73 -5.86
N GLY A 72 -8.86 6.52 -6.15
CA GLY A 72 -10.20 6.30 -6.71
C GLY A 72 -11.32 6.20 -5.67
N LEU A 73 -10.97 6.09 -4.38
CA LEU A 73 -11.95 5.78 -3.34
C LEU A 73 -13.00 6.90 -3.28
N PRO A 74 -14.30 6.58 -3.36
CA PRO A 74 -15.37 7.59 -3.39
C PRO A 74 -15.68 8.11 -1.97
N LEU A 75 -14.64 8.50 -1.22
CA LEU A 75 -14.77 9.04 0.12
C LEU A 75 -14.77 10.57 0.05
N ASP A 76 -15.86 11.18 0.51
CA ASP A 76 -15.96 12.62 0.61
C ASP A 76 -15.25 13.08 1.90
N LEU A 77 -13.99 13.46 1.76
CA LEU A 77 -13.12 13.82 2.87
C LEU A 77 -12.78 15.30 2.81
N SER A 78 -13.02 15.98 3.93
CA SER A 78 -12.51 17.33 4.16
C SER A 78 -10.99 17.38 3.95
N ARG A 79 -10.46 18.55 3.59
CA ARG A 79 -9.02 18.77 3.42
C ARG A 79 -8.20 18.30 4.62
N ALA A 80 -8.67 18.57 5.85
CA ALA A 80 -8.01 18.14 7.08
C ALA A 80 -7.90 16.61 7.18
N LYS A 81 -9.00 15.88 6.92
CA LYS A 81 -9.01 14.41 6.92
C LYS A 81 -8.11 13.82 5.83
N ARG A 82 -8.01 14.46 4.66
CA ARG A 82 -7.09 14.04 3.59
C ARG A 82 -5.62 14.21 4.01
N THR A 83 -5.28 15.35 4.58
CA THR A 83 -3.92 15.57 5.12
C THR A 83 -3.60 14.58 6.24
N GLN A 84 -4.54 14.33 7.14
CA GLN A 84 -4.40 13.33 8.19
C GLN A 84 -4.20 11.92 7.61
N ALA A 85 -4.95 11.55 6.57
CA ALA A 85 -4.76 10.27 5.89
C ALA A 85 -3.36 10.15 5.30
N GLY A 86 -2.86 11.20 4.63
CA GLY A 86 -1.50 11.22 4.07
C GLY A 86 -0.42 11.07 5.13
N LEU A 87 -0.53 11.81 6.23
CA LEU A 87 0.39 11.69 7.38
C LEU A 87 0.32 10.30 8.02
N SER A 88 -0.87 9.73 8.13
CA SER A 88 -1.06 8.38 8.65
C SER A 88 -0.43 7.33 7.73
N GLY A 89 -0.60 7.48 6.42
CA GLY A 89 0.03 6.61 5.41
C GLY A 89 1.55 6.66 5.47
N LEU A 90 2.13 7.87 5.55
CA LEU A 90 3.57 8.04 5.76
C LEU A 90 4.04 7.44 7.08
N GLY A 91 3.30 7.66 8.17
CA GLY A 91 3.60 7.07 9.49
C GLY A 91 3.63 5.55 9.44
N ILE A 92 2.65 4.92 8.78
CA ILE A 92 2.61 3.46 8.57
C ILE A 92 3.87 2.99 7.84
N LEU A 93 4.25 3.64 6.73
CA LEU A 93 5.43 3.24 5.95
C LEU A 93 6.73 3.37 6.75
N ILE A 94 6.88 4.45 7.51
CA ILE A 94 8.07 4.69 8.36
C ILE A 94 8.15 3.62 9.45
N ILE A 95 7.08 3.41 10.21
CA ILE A 95 7.05 2.43 11.29
C ILE A 95 7.28 1.02 10.75
N PHE A 96 6.69 0.70 9.59
CA PHE A 96 6.90 -0.58 8.92
C PHE A 96 8.37 -0.78 8.53
N GLY A 97 9.01 0.22 7.91
CA GLY A 97 10.42 0.18 7.55
C GLY A 97 11.33 0.01 8.77
N LEU A 98 11.06 0.73 9.86
CA LEU A 98 11.79 0.58 11.12
C LEU A 98 11.60 -0.82 11.73
N THR A 99 10.39 -1.38 11.63
CA THR A 99 10.07 -2.73 12.11
C THR A 99 10.84 -3.79 11.31
N LEU A 100 10.87 -3.67 9.98
CA LEU A 100 11.67 -4.56 9.12
C LEU A 100 13.17 -4.46 9.43
N LEU A 101 13.69 -3.24 9.65
CA LEU A 101 15.09 -3.04 10.03
C LEU A 101 15.41 -3.69 11.38
N ALA A 102 14.52 -3.56 12.36
CA ALA A 102 14.69 -4.20 13.66
C ALA A 102 14.70 -5.73 13.54
N LEU A 103 13.76 -6.30 12.78
CA LEU A 103 13.70 -7.73 12.47
C LEU A 103 14.98 -8.22 11.76
N ALA A 104 15.43 -7.52 10.72
CA ALA A 104 16.64 -7.87 9.99
C ALA A 104 17.88 -7.87 10.91
N ARG A 105 17.98 -6.89 11.81
CA ARG A 105 19.06 -6.83 12.80
C ARG A 105 18.99 -7.98 13.82
N MET A 106 17.79 -8.39 14.24
CA MET A 106 17.64 -9.53 15.14
C MET A 106 18.04 -10.83 14.43
N LEU A 107 17.63 -11.02 13.18
CA LEU A 107 17.95 -12.20 12.38
C LEU A 107 19.45 -12.30 12.04
N ASN A 108 20.12 -11.18 11.77
CA ASN A 108 21.57 -11.16 11.49
C ASN A 108 22.45 -11.30 12.75
N ARG A 109 21.86 -11.29 13.94
CA ARG A 109 22.56 -11.54 15.21
C ARG A 109 22.46 -12.99 15.68
N VAL A 110 21.73 -13.83 14.94
CA VAL A 110 21.66 -15.29 15.10
C VAL A 110 22.65 -15.92 14.13
#